data_AF-A0A380DIW0-F1
#
_entry.id   AF-A0A380DIW0-F1
#
_cell.length_a   1.000
_cell.length_b   1.000
_cell.length_c   1.000
_cell.angle_alpha   90.00
_cell.angle_beta   90.00
_cell.angle_gamma   90.00
#
_symmetry.space_group_name_H-M   'P 1'
#
loop_
_entity.id
_entity.type
_entity.pdbx_description
1 polymer ?
#
loop_
_entity_poly.entity_id
_entity_poly.type
_entity_poly.pdbx_seq_one_letter_code
_entity_poly.pdbx_strand_id
1 'polypeptide(L)'
;MMLKIILYAYTQSVFSGRRIEKLLHDSIRMMWLAQDQTPSYKTINRFRVNPNTDALIESLFIQFAYFLEFDAYHFKVIQIFRNMILLLYLRFNCFWNDHVCRQ
;
A
#
# COMPACT_ATOMS: atom_id res chain seq x y z
N MET A 1 13.11 3.02 -2.02
CA MET A 1 12.60 2.97 -0.63
C MET A 1 11.11 3.28 -0.52
N MET A 2 10.61 4.42 -1.00
CA MET A 2 9.20 4.79 -0.81
C MET A 2 8.16 3.79 -1.31
N LEU A 3 8.47 3.12 -2.42
CA LEU A 3 7.57 2.15 -3.02
C LEU A 3 7.21 1.00 -2.07
N LYS A 4 8.19 0.45 -1.34
CA LYS A 4 7.98 -0.66 -0.39
C LYS A 4 7.06 -0.23 0.77
N ILE A 5 7.25 0.99 1.25
CA ILE A 5 6.45 1.60 2.32
C ILE A 5 5.00 1.75 1.87
N ILE A 6 4.76 2.32 0.69
CA ILE A 6 3.41 2.54 0.17
C ILE A 6 2.71 1.20 -0.10
N LEU A 7 3.41 0.25 -0.72
CA LEU A 7 2.86 -1.06 -1.02
C LEU A 7 2.42 -1.78 0.26
N TYR A 8 3.29 -1.82 1.28
CA TYR A 8 2.95 -2.43 2.57
C TYR A 8 1.77 -1.73 3.24
N ALA A 9 1.76 -0.40 3.30
CA ALA A 9 0.66 0.35 3.90
C ALA A 9 -0.68 0.07 3.19
N TYR A 10 -0.66 -0.06 1.86
CA TYR A 10 -1.84 -0.45 1.11
C TYR A 10 -2.27 -1.88 1.43
N THR A 11 -1.36 -2.85 1.62
CA THR A 11 -1.78 -4.19 2.10
C THR A 11 -2.52 -4.14 3.46
N GLN A 12 -2.25 -3.13 4.29
CA GLN A 12 -2.90 -2.91 5.57
C GLN A 12 -4.14 -2.00 5.46
N SER A 13 -4.62 -1.70 4.25
CA SER A 13 -5.73 -0.76 4.00
C SER A 13 -5.50 0.67 4.51
N VAL A 14 -4.25 1.11 4.59
CA VAL A 14 -3.85 2.45 5.03
C VAL A 14 -3.48 3.32 3.83
N PHE A 15 -4.41 4.18 3.40
CA PHE A 15 -4.23 5.02 2.19
C PHE A 15 -3.88 6.49 2.47
N SER A 16 -4.15 6.98 3.68
CA SER A 16 -3.88 8.38 4.03
C SER A 16 -2.40 8.59 4.34
N GLY A 17 -1.73 9.55 3.70
CA GLY A 17 -0.31 9.83 3.92
C GLY A 17 0.05 10.05 5.40
N ARG A 18 -0.80 10.74 6.17
CA ARG A 18 -0.62 10.94 7.63
C ARG A 18 -0.76 9.64 8.42
N ARG A 19 -1.67 8.75 8.00
CA ARG A 19 -1.78 7.42 8.63
C ARG A 19 -0.60 6.52 8.29
N ILE A 20 -0.03 6.65 7.09
CA ILE A 20 1.18 5.92 6.68
C ILE A 20 2.39 6.41 7.50
N GLU A 21 2.54 7.73 7.68
CA GLU A 21 3.55 8.33 8.56
C GLU A 21 3.40 7.84 10.00
N LYS A 22 2.17 7.83 10.55
CA LYS A 22 1.92 7.26 11.87
C LYS A 22 2.28 5.77 11.93
N LEU A 23 1.94 4.99 10.91
CA LEU A 23 2.26 3.56 10.84
C LEU A 23 3.78 3.30 10.82
N LEU A 24 4.58 4.19 10.22
CA LEU A 24 6.04 4.12 10.24
C LEU A 24 6.62 4.25 11.65
N HIS A 25 5.99 5.02 12.52
CA HIS A 25 6.40 5.18 13.91
C HIS A 25 5.81 4.11 14.84
N ASP A 26 4.58 3.66 14.59
CA ASP A 26 3.86 2.74 15.48
C ASP A 26 4.25 1.26 15.24
N SER A 27 4.63 0.89 14.01
CA SER A 27 4.86 -0.50 13.63
C SER A 27 6.34 -0.82 13.48
N ILE A 28 6.86 -1.71 14.35
CA ILE A 28 8.23 -2.24 14.27
C ILE A 28 8.50 -2.83 12.88
N ARG A 29 7.54 -3.58 12.31
CA ARG A 29 7.69 -4.16 10.96
C ARG A 29 7.91 -3.08 9.90
N MET A 30 7.23 -1.95 10.05
CA MET A 30 7.32 -0.84 9.10
C MET A 30 8.66 -0.11 9.21
N MET A 31 9.14 0.07 10.44
CA MET A 31 10.44 0.66 10.73
C MET A 31 11.59 -0.18 10.16
N TRP A 32 11.55 -1.50 10.35
CA TRP A 32 12.52 -2.42 9.73
C TRP A 32 12.45 -2.41 8.19
N LEU A 33 11.24 -2.38 7.62
CA LEU A 33 11.05 -2.30 6.17
C LEU A 33 11.60 -0.99 5.59
N ALA A 34 11.49 0.09 6.35
CA ALA A 34 11.97 1.42 5.97
C ALA A 34 13.46 1.65 6.27
N GLN A 35 14.16 0.69 6.91
CA GLN A 35 15.55 0.82 7.34
C GLN A 35 15.79 2.11 8.16
N ASP A 36 14.95 2.31 9.18
CA ASP A 36 14.94 3.48 10.06
C ASP A 36 14.70 4.84 9.37
N GLN A 37 14.35 4.84 8.08
CA GLN A 37 13.90 6.05 7.40
C GLN A 37 12.45 6.35 7.75
N THR A 38 12.19 7.59 8.16
CA THR A 38 10.85 8.07 8.54
C THR A 38 10.43 9.22 7.60
N PRO A 39 10.04 8.90 6.35
CA PRO A 39 9.60 9.91 5.39
C PRO A 39 8.33 10.58 5.90
N SER A 40 8.33 11.92 5.92
CA SER A 40 7.15 12.69 6.33
C SER A 40 5.96 12.45 5.39
N TYR A 41 4.74 12.72 5.87
CA TYR A 41 3.52 12.61 5.05
C TYR A 41 3.60 13.47 3.77
N LYS A 42 4.32 14.61 3.81
CA LYS A 42 4.54 15.47 2.64
C LYS A 42 5.38 14.76 1.58
N THR A 43 6.43 14.06 1.98
CA THR A 43 7.28 13.26 1.09
C THR A 43 6.50 12.12 0.46
N ILE A 44 5.69 11.42 1.28
CA ILE A 44 4.82 10.33 0.83
C ILE A 44 3.83 10.85 -0.21
N ASN A 45 3.16 11.97 0.04
CA ASN A 45 2.18 12.53 -0.88
C ASN A 45 2.83 13.03 -2.18
N ARG A 46 4.00 13.69 -2.12
CA ARG A 46 4.74 14.09 -3.33
C ARG A 46 5.13 12.90 -4.20
N PHE A 47 5.51 11.78 -3.58
CA PHE A 47 5.86 10.57 -4.31
C PHE A 47 4.64 9.93 -4.98
N ARG A 48 3.44 10.03 -4.39
CA ARG A 48 2.21 9.49 -4.97
C ARG A 48 1.69 10.33 -6.13
N VAL A 49 1.70 11.65 -5.98
CA VAL A 49 1.15 12.58 -6.97
C VAL A 49 2.00 12.64 -8.26
N ASN A 50 3.25 12.19 -8.22
CA ASN A 50 4.10 12.17 -9.41
C ASN A 50 3.58 11.12 -10.41
N PRO A 51 3.20 11.52 -11.65
CA PRO A 51 2.54 10.64 -12.61
C PRO A 51 3.35 9.40 -12.99
N ASN A 52 4.68 9.50 -12.98
CA ASN A 52 5.54 8.37 -13.31
C ASN A 52 5.50 7.29 -12.23
N THR A 53 5.44 7.69 -10.96
CA THR A 53 5.39 6.76 -9.82
C THR A 53 3.96 6.29 -9.53
N ASP A 54 2.96 7.10 -9.88
CA ASP A 54 1.54 6.80 -9.77
C ASP A 54 1.18 5.50 -10.55
N ALA A 55 1.50 5.48 -11.85
CA ALA A 55 1.28 4.31 -12.71
C ALA A 55 2.09 3.08 -12.29
N LEU A 56 3.29 3.29 -11.75
CA LEU A 56 4.12 2.20 -11.22
C LEU A 56 3.50 1.58 -9.96
N ILE A 57 2.96 2.40 -9.04
CA ILE A 57 2.31 1.89 -7.84
C ILE A 57 1.07 1.07 -8.20
N GLU A 58 0.28 1.55 -9.16
CA GLU A 58 -0.91 0.86 -9.65
C GLU A 58 -0.57 -0.51 -10.27
N SER A 59 0.32 -0.53 -11.25
CA SER A 59 0.74 -1.77 -11.92
C SER A 59 1.35 -2.79 -10.94
N LEU A 60 2.19 -2.34 -10.02
CA LEU A 60 2.80 -3.21 -9.00
C LEU A 60 1.77 -3.76 -8.01
N PHE A 61 0.78 -2.96 -7.62
CA PHE A 61 -0.27 -3.43 -6.72
C PHE A 61 -1.15 -4.49 -7.39
N ILE A 62 -1.50 -4.30 -8.67
CA ILE A 62 -2.23 -5.29 -9.46
C ILE A 62 -1.42 -6.58 -9.59
N GLN A 63 -0.14 -6.48 -9.95
CA GLN A 63 0.73 -7.65 -10.07
C GLN A 63 0.90 -8.39 -8.73
N PHE A 64 1.03 -7.65 -7.63
CA PHE A 64 1.12 -8.22 -6.29
C PHE A 64 -0.17 -8.93 -5.89
N ALA A 65 -1.33 -8.34 -6.17
CA ALA A 65 -2.63 -8.96 -5.91
C ALA A 65 -2.82 -10.26 -6.71
N TYR A 66 -2.47 -10.24 -8.00
CA TYR A 66 -2.54 -11.42 -8.88
C TYR A 66 -1.61 -12.54 -8.41
N PHE A 67 -0.38 -12.19 -8.01
CA PHE A 67 0.58 -13.15 -7.48
C PHE A 67 0.08 -13.83 -6.20
N LEU A 68 -0.54 -13.06 -5.29
CA LEU A 68 -1.13 -13.60 -4.07
C LEU A 68 -2.36 -14.49 -4.32
N GLU A 69 -3.12 -14.21 -5.37
CA GLU A 69 -4.26 -15.04 -5.78
C GLU A 69 -3.79 -16.40 -6.33
N PHE A 70 -2.65 -16.42 -7.04
CA PHE A 70 -2.05 -17.63 -7.58
C PHE A 70 -1.40 -18.52 -6.51
N ASP A 71 -0.71 -17.92 -5.52
CA ASP A 71 -0.05 -18.63 -4.40
C ASP A 71 -1.02 -19.10 -3.29
N ALA A 72 -2.29 -18.72 -3.37
CA ALA A 72 -3.33 -19.11 -2.40
C ALA A 72 -3.62 -20.63 -2.36
N TYR A 73 -3.03 -21.43 -3.25
CA TYR A 73 -3.18 -22.89 -3.27
C TYR A 73 -2.26 -23.66 -2.30
N HIS A 74 -1.19 -23.07 -1.73
CA HIS A 74 -0.25 -23.87 -0.91
C HIS A 74 0.04 -23.41 0.53
N PHE A 75 -0.24 -22.17 0.96
CA PHE A 75 0.30 -21.73 2.26
C PHE A 75 -0.73 -21.17 3.25
N LYS A 76 -0.77 -21.79 4.44
CA LYS A 76 -1.55 -21.45 5.65
C LYS A 76 -1.31 -20.06 6.27
N VAL A 77 -0.80 -19.09 5.51
CA VAL A 77 -0.52 -17.71 5.99
C VAL A 77 -1.66 -16.73 5.70
N ILE A 78 -2.65 -17.12 4.88
CA ILE A 78 -3.78 -16.26 4.46
C ILE A 78 -5.07 -16.56 5.24
N GLN A 79 -5.01 -16.70 6.57
CA GLN A 79 -6.23 -16.78 7.38
C GLN A 79 -6.71 -15.41 7.90
N ILE A 80 -5.87 -14.36 7.76
CA ILE A 80 -6.20 -12.97 8.14
C ILE A 80 -6.61 -12.10 6.92
N PHE A 81 -6.24 -12.50 5.70
CA PHE A 81 -6.33 -11.62 4.51
C PHE A 81 -7.47 -11.94 3.53
N ARG A 82 -8.21 -13.05 3.70
CA ARG A 82 -9.15 -13.55 2.67
C ARG A 82 -10.32 -12.60 2.37
N ASN A 83 -10.83 -11.87 3.36
CA ASN A 83 -11.86 -10.83 3.15
C ASN A 83 -11.25 -9.43 2.91
N MET A 84 -9.94 -9.27 3.16
CA MET A 84 -9.28 -7.97 3.08
C MET A 84 -8.78 -7.67 1.66
N ILE A 85 -8.35 -8.66 0.89
CA ILE A 85 -7.83 -8.48 -0.49
C ILE A 85 -8.93 -8.01 -1.46
N LEU A 86 -10.14 -8.58 -1.40
CA LEU A 86 -11.25 -8.17 -2.26
C LEU A 86 -11.73 -6.74 -1.92
N LEU A 87 -11.84 -6.43 -0.63
CA LEU A 87 -12.14 -5.07 -0.15
C LEU A 87 -11.02 -4.10 -0.48
N LEU A 88 -9.76 -4.54 -0.48
CA LEU A 88 -8.61 -3.75 -0.88
C LEU A 88 -8.63 -3.42 -2.37
N TYR A 89 -8.93 -4.39 -3.23
CA TYR A 89 -9.04 -4.14 -4.66
C TYR A 89 -10.18 -3.18 -4.98
N LEU A 90 -11.36 -3.37 -4.36
CA LEU A 90 -12.50 -2.46 -4.51
C LEU A 90 -12.20 -1.06 -3.95
N ARG A 91 -11.57 -0.98 -2.78
CA ARG A 91 -11.24 0.30 -2.12
C ARG A 91 -10.06 1.02 -2.77
N PHE A 92 -9.13 0.28 -3.34
CA PHE A 92 -8.04 0.81 -4.16
C PHE A 92 -8.63 1.34 -5.48
N ASN A 93 -9.43 0.57 -6.21
CA ASN A 93 -10.12 1.05 -7.40
C ASN A 93 -10.97 2.30 -7.11
N CYS A 94 -11.67 2.35 -5.97
CA CYS A 94 -12.44 3.52 -5.56
C CYS A 94 -11.52 4.71 -5.23
N PHE A 95 -10.44 4.51 -4.47
CA PHE A 95 -9.46 5.56 -4.15
C PHE A 95 -8.77 6.12 -5.40
N TRP A 96 -8.49 5.27 -6.39
CA TRP A 96 -7.79 5.65 -7.61
C TRP A 96 -8.72 6.21 -8.69
N ASN A 97 -9.95 5.70 -8.84
CA ASN A 97 -10.92 6.23 -9.80
C ASN A 97 -11.73 7.44 -9.29
N ASP A 98 -11.84 7.66 -7.98
CA ASP A 98 -12.51 8.86 -7.46
C ASP A 98 -11.59 10.08 -7.47
N HIS A 99 -11.97 11.09 -8.26
CA HIS A 99 -11.33 12.41 -8.30
C HIS A 99 -11.31 13.15 -6.94
N VAL A 100 -12.09 12.68 -5.96
CA VAL A 100 -12.20 13.25 -4.61
C VAL A 100 -11.00 12.89 -3.71
N CYS A 101 -10.32 11.77 -3.98
CA CYS A 101 -9.19 11.30 -3.17
C CYS A 101 -7.81 11.75 -3.69
N ARG A 102 -7.76 12.40 -4.87
CA ARG A 102 -6.53 12.89 -5.51
C ARG A 102 -6.12 14.32 -5.08
N GLN A 103 -6.85 14.97 -4.17
CA GLN A 103 -6.53 16.29 -3.61
C GLN A 103 -5.93 16.20 -2.20
#